data_AF-A0A2V5Q404-F1
#
_entry.id   AF-A0A2V5Q404-F1
#
_cell.length_a   1.000
_cell.length_b   1.000
_cell.length_c   1.000
_cell.angle_alpha   90.00
_cell.angle_beta   90.00
_cell.angle_gamma   90.00
#
_symmetry.space_group_name_H-M   'P 1'
#
loop_
_entity.id
_entity.type
_entity.pdbx_description
1 polymer ?
#
loop_
_entity_poly.entity_id
_entity_poly.type
_entity_poly.pdbx_seq_one_letter_code
_entity_poly.pdbx_strand_id
1 'polypeptide(L)'
;MMTPRAVFDVAVRVIGLLVIIASLLYLVSALILFFNPHFPRAAPAMHYLITGVAGLLFGWFLLRGAPFIVRIAYGRDKDSDATPKA
;
A
#
# COMPACT_ATOMS: atom_id res chain seq x y z
N MET A 1 -24.82 -7.72 -8.08
CA MET A 1 -24.29 -6.97 -6.91
C MET A 1 -22.83 -7.37 -6.71
N MET A 2 -21.92 -6.42 -6.49
CA MET A 2 -20.52 -6.74 -6.19
C MET A 2 -20.44 -7.52 -4.87
N THR A 3 -19.61 -8.57 -4.83
CA THR A 3 -19.39 -9.31 -3.59
C THR A 3 -18.59 -8.43 -2.61
N PRO A 4 -18.87 -8.49 -1.29
CA PRO A 4 -18.14 -7.71 -0.28
C PRO A 4 -16.61 -7.88 -0.38
N ARG A 5 -16.19 -9.10 -0.76
CA ARG A 5 -14.79 -9.46 -1.03
C ARG A 5 -14.17 -8.64 -2.16
N ALA A 6 -14.90 -8.40 -3.25
CA ALA A 6 -14.42 -7.61 -4.37
C ALA A 6 -14.27 -6.12 -4.00
N VAL A 7 -15.22 -5.58 -3.21
CA VAL A 7 -15.15 -4.20 -2.73
C VAL A 7 -13.94 -4.01 -1.81
N PHE A 8 -13.68 -4.96 -0.92
CA PHE A 8 -12.52 -4.92 -0.03
C PHE A 8 -11.19 -5.01 -0.79
N ASP A 9 -11.08 -5.88 -1.81
CA ASP A 9 -9.88 -5.95 -2.67
C ASP A 9 -9.59 -4.61 -3.37
N VAL A 10 -10.63 -3.98 -3.93
CA VAL A 10 -10.51 -2.67 -4.57
C VAL A 10 -10.10 -1.60 -3.55
N ALA A 11 -10.71 -1.58 -2.36
CA ALA A 11 -10.36 -0.62 -1.31
C ALA A 11 -8.88 -0.71 -0.89
N VAL A 12 -8.37 -1.93 -0.68
CA VAL A 12 -6.95 -2.15 -0.32
C VAL A 12 -6.01 -1.65 -1.41
N ARG A 13 -6.34 -1.89 -2.68
CA ARG A 13 -5.53 -1.39 -3.81
C ARG A 13 -5.56 0.13 -3.92
N VAL A 14 -6.72 0.75 -3.70
CA VAL A 14 -6.85 2.22 -3.70
C VAL A 14 -5.99 2.83 -2.59
N ILE A 15 -6.04 2.26 -1.38
CA ILE A 15 -5.18 2.70 -0.27
C ILE A 15 -3.70 2.54 -0.64
N GLY A 16 -3.31 1.38 -1.18
CA GLY A 16 -1.94 1.14 -1.63
C GLY A 16 -1.47 2.15 -2.67
N LEU A 17 -2.32 2.49 -3.64
CA LEU A 17 -2.03 3.50 -4.65
C LEU A 17 -1.84 4.89 -4.05
N LEU A 18 -2.72 5.31 -3.13
CA LEU A 18 -2.61 6.59 -2.43
C LEU A 18 -1.31 6.68 -1.62
N VAL A 19 -0.94 5.59 -0.94
CA VAL A 19 0.34 5.50 -0.21
C VAL A 19 1.53 5.66 -1.16
N ILE A 20 1.52 5.02 -2.33
CA ILE A 20 2.59 5.17 -3.33
C ILE A 20 2.69 6.62 -3.81
N ILE A 21 1.57 7.26 -4.12
CA ILE A 21 1.55 8.66 -4.58
C ILE A 21 2.14 9.57 -3.49
N ALA A 22 1.70 9.42 -2.24
CA ALA A 22 2.25 10.17 -1.11
C ALA A 22 3.76 9.91 -0.94
N SER A 23 4.20 8.67 -1.08
CA SER A 23 5.60 8.28 -0.96
C SER A 23 6.48 8.89 -2.05
N LEU A 24 5.97 8.99 -3.27
CA LEU A 24 6.65 9.68 -4.38
C LEU A 24 6.81 11.17 -4.07
N LEU A 25 5.80 11.83 -3.50
CA LEU A 25 5.90 13.23 -3.07
C LEU A 25 7.00 13.39 -2.01
N TYR A 26 7.08 12.47 -1.03
CA TYR A 26 8.14 12.45 -0.03
C TYR A 26 9.54 12.30 -0.66
N LEU A 27 9.70 11.42 -1.65
CA LEU A 27 10.97 11.27 -2.37
C LEU A 27 11.35 12.53 -3.16
N VAL A 28 10.39 13.19 -3.80
CA VAL A 28 10.63 14.46 -4.49
C VAL A 28 11.04 15.53 -3.47
N SER A 29 10.38 15.61 -2.32
CA SER A 29 10.80 16.52 -1.23
C SER A 29 12.20 16.22 -0.72
N ALA A 30 12.57 14.95 -0.57
CA ALA A 30 13.93 14.53 -0.21
C ALA A 30 14.95 15.03 -1.24
N LEU A 31 14.64 14.88 -2.53
CA LEU A 31 15.49 15.34 -3.63
C LEU A 31 15.68 16.86 -3.60
N ILE A 32 14.59 17.61 -3.44
CA ILE A 32 14.64 19.07 -3.33
C ILE A 32 15.50 19.50 -2.15
N LEU A 33 15.33 18.88 -0.98
CA LEU A 33 16.11 19.20 0.22
C LEU A 33 17.59 18.83 0.08
N PHE A 34 17.90 17.74 -0.62
CA PHE A 34 19.28 17.32 -0.85
C PHE A 34 20.05 18.32 -1.73
N PHE A 35 19.39 18.90 -2.73
CA PHE A 35 20.00 19.89 -3.62
C PHE A 35 19.85 21.34 -3.15
N ASN A 36 19.14 21.61 -2.05
CA ASN A 36 18.93 22.97 -1.59
C ASN A 36 20.11 23.45 -0.71
N PRO A 37 20.90 24.43 -1.19
CA PRO A 37 22.06 24.91 -0.45
C PRO A 37 21.70 25.67 0.86
N HIS A 38 20.43 26.06 1.03
CA HIS A 38 19.95 26.74 2.25
C HIS A 38 19.70 25.80 3.43
N PHE A 39 19.69 24.48 3.20
CA PHE A 39 19.53 23.47 4.24
C PHE A 39 20.81 22.64 4.37
N PRO A 40 21.86 23.14 5.05
CA PRO A 40 23.15 22.46 5.13
C PRO A 40 23.12 21.17 5.97
N ARG A 41 22.01 20.87 6.66
CA ARG A 41 21.83 19.65 7.45
C ARG A 41 21.14 18.60 6.60
N ALA A 42 21.75 17.42 6.46
CA ALA A 42 21.18 16.28 5.75
C ALA A 42 20.04 15.57 6.52
N ALA A 43 19.87 15.85 7.82
CA ALA A 43 18.89 15.18 8.67
C ALA A 43 17.42 15.30 8.18
N PRO A 44 16.93 16.47 7.70
CA PRO A 44 15.61 16.58 7.11
C PRO A 44 15.48 15.72 5.86
N ALA A 45 16.45 15.79 4.93
CA ALA A 45 16.42 15.03 3.67
C ALA A 45 16.37 13.51 3.91
N MET A 46 17.13 13.00 4.88
CA MET A 46 17.12 11.57 5.25
C MET A 46 15.77 11.12 5.80
N HIS A 47 15.08 11.95 6.59
CA HIS A 47 13.73 11.64 7.08
C HIS A 47 12.75 11.48 5.91
N TYR A 48 12.76 12.41 4.94
CA TYR A 48 11.89 12.31 3.76
C TYR A 48 12.24 11.10 2.88
N LEU A 49 13.53 10.81 2.72
CA LEU A 49 14.00 9.66 1.95
C LEU A 49 13.53 8.33 2.56
N ILE A 50 13.78 8.13 3.87
CA ILE A 50 13.39 6.89 4.57
C ILE A 50 11.87 6.73 4.54
N THR A 51 11.13 7.80 4.82
CA THR A 51 9.65 7.76 4.82
C THR A 51 9.11 7.45 3.43
N GLY A 52 9.66 8.09 2.38
CA GLY A 52 9.30 7.82 0.99
C GLY A 52 9.60 6.39 0.57
N VAL A 53 10.78 5.85 0.88
CA VAL A 53 11.13 4.46 0.54
C VAL A 53 10.26 3.46 1.29
N ALA A 54 10.08 3.64 2.61
CA ALA A 54 9.25 2.76 3.43
C ALA A 54 7.80 2.76 2.96
N GLY A 55 7.25 3.94 2.66
CA GLY A 55 5.90 4.06 2.11
C GLY A 55 5.76 3.42 0.73
N LEU A 56 6.78 3.51 -0.14
CA LEU A 56 6.77 2.85 -1.45
C LEU A 56 6.71 1.33 -1.32
N LEU A 57 7.53 0.75 -0.43
CA LEU A 57 7.53 -0.68 -0.15
C LEU A 57 6.18 -1.12 0.43
N PHE A 58 5.62 -0.35 1.37
CA PHE A 58 4.34 -0.65 1.99
C PHE A 58 3.16 -0.54 1.00
N GLY A 59 3.09 0.53 0.22
CA GLY A 59 2.05 0.73 -0.80
C GLY A 59 2.14 -0.33 -1.91
N TRP A 60 3.36 -0.69 -2.33
CA TRP A 60 3.59 -1.79 -3.26
C TRP A 60 3.13 -3.13 -2.69
N PHE A 61 3.42 -3.39 -1.42
CA PHE A 61 2.93 -4.57 -0.72
C PHE A 61 1.40 -4.61 -0.68
N LEU A 62 0.72 -3.48 -0.44
CA LEU A 62 -0.75 -3.42 -0.48
C LEU A 62 -1.31 -3.70 -1.87
N LEU A 63 -0.71 -3.16 -2.94
CA LEU A 63 -1.14 -3.42 -4.31
C LEU A 63 -0.98 -4.88 -4.72
N ARG A 64 0.12 -5.53 -4.32
CA ARG A 64 0.44 -6.92 -4.70
C ARG A 64 -0.15 -7.95 -3.74
N GLY A 65 -0.29 -7.58 -2.47
CA GLY A 65 -0.71 -8.41 -1.36
C GLY A 65 -2.22 -8.35 -1.06
N ALA A 66 -2.98 -7.51 -1.76
CA ALA A 66 -4.45 -7.45 -1.67
C ALA A 66 -5.13 -8.84 -1.61
N PRO A 67 -4.82 -9.81 -2.51
CA PRO A 67 -5.42 -11.15 -2.44
C PRO A 67 -5.02 -11.94 -1.18
N PHE A 68 -3.84 -11.70 -0.61
CA PHE A 68 -3.40 -12.34 0.64
C PHE A 68 -4.11 -11.75 1.87
N ILE A 69 -4.27 -10.42 1.90
CA ILE A 69 -4.99 -9.71 2.97
C ILE A 69 -6.48 -10.09 2.95
N VAL A 70 -7.08 -10.15 1.77
CA VAL A 70 -8.47 -10.60 1.58
C VAL A 70 -8.64 -12.04 2.09
N ARG A 71 -7.67 -12.93 1.82
CA ARG A 71 -7.70 -14.33 2.28
C ARG A 71 -7.56 -14.46 3.80
N ILE A 72 -6.84 -13.56 4.45
CA ILE A 72 -6.76 -13.50 5.92
C ILE A 72 -8.09 -13.00 6.50
N ALA A 73 -8.66 -11.92 5.94
CA ALA A 73 -9.86 -11.27 6.47
C ALA A 73 -11.14 -12.11 6.31
N TYR A 74 -11.30 -12.80 5.18
CA TYR A 74 -12.51 -13.58 4.88
C TYR A 74 -12.34 -15.10 5.02
N GLY A 75 -11.14 -15.59 5.32
CA GLY A 75 -10.84 -17.02 5.37
C GLY A 75 -10.79 -17.67 3.98
N ARG A 76 -10.20 -18.87 3.91
CA ARG A 76 -10.20 -19.72 2.72
C ARG A 76 -11.59 -20.33 2.63
N ASP A 77 -12.41 -19.85 1.70
CA ASP A 77 -13.75 -20.31 1.33
C ASP A 77 -14.18 -21.62 2.04
N LYS A 78 -14.80 -21.50 3.22
CA LYS A 78 -15.76 -22.50 3.71
C LYS A 78 -17.06 -22.12 3.03
N ASP A 79 -17.56 -23.00 2.17
CA ASP A 79 -18.96 -23.12 1.67
C ASP A 79 -19.02 -23.74 0.26
N SER A 80 -17.96 -24.45 -0.15
CA SER A 80 -18.01 -25.35 -1.31
C SER A 80 -18.59 -26.75 -0.99
N ASP A 81 -19.12 -26.98 0.23
CA ASP A 81 -19.55 -28.32 0.73
C ASP A 81 -21.05 -28.43 1.10
N ALA A 82 -21.93 -27.71 0.39
CA ALA A 82 -23.38 -27.93 0.50
C ALA A 82 -24.00 -28.33 -0.84
N THR A 83 -23.41 -29.31 -1.53
CA THR A 83 -24.19 -30.14 -2.47
C THR A 83 -25.01 -31.14 -1.65
N PRO A 84 -26.35 -31.06 -1.62
CA PRO A 84 -27.15 -32.15 -1.08
C PRO A 84 -27.02 -33.33 -2.06
N LYS A 85 -26.35 -34.40 -1.63
CA LYS A 85 -26.47 -35.68 -2.35
C LYS A 85 -27.88 -36.21 -2.07
N ALA A 86 -28.58 -36.45 -3.17
CA ALA A 86 -29.93 -36.98 -3.28
C ALA A 86 -30.13 -38.34 -2.59
#